data_AF-A0A4Q4KIX2-F1
#
_entry.id   AF-A0A4Q4KIX2-F1
#
_cell.length_a   1.000
_cell.length_b   1.000
_cell.length_c   1.000
_cell.angle_alpha   90.00
_cell.angle_beta   90.00
_cell.angle_gamma   90.00
#
_symmetry.space_group_name_H-M   'P 1'
#
loop_
_entity.id
_entity.type
_entity.pdbx_description
1 polymer ?
#
loop_
_entity_poly.entity_id
_entity_poly.type
_entity_poly.pdbx_seq_one_letter_code
_entity_poly.pdbx_strand_id
1 'polypeptide(L)'
;MKLKRNRLAYFTLIIITITIGLISRTEIVPEIIYPYLGDYLYAILFFLIIGFLFNKMKSLKVAIVSILVCYLIEIFQLYDADWIHTIRNNKLGALIFGSGFLWSDLVCYTLGGITGYILESVYFNKK
;
A
#
# COMPACT_ATOMS: atom_id res chain seq x y z
N MET A 1 3.86 7.16 -24.66
CA MET A 1 3.44 8.30 -23.81
C MET A 1 4.47 8.48 -22.69
N LYS A 2 5.24 9.58 -22.66
CA LYS A 2 6.18 9.84 -21.55
C LYS A 2 5.36 10.24 -20.33
N LEU A 3 5.06 9.29 -19.44
CA LEU A 3 4.47 9.56 -18.14
C LEU A 3 5.44 10.46 -17.36
N LYS A 4 5.13 11.75 -17.23
CA LYS A 4 5.93 12.67 -16.41
C LYS A 4 5.18 12.87 -15.11
N ARG A 5 5.36 11.93 -14.18
CA ARG A 5 4.76 12.02 -12.83
C ARG A 5 5.32 13.23 -12.09
N ASN A 6 4.43 14.07 -11.56
CA ASN A 6 4.83 15.22 -10.75
C ASN A 6 5.16 14.74 -9.33
N ARG A 7 6.44 14.78 -8.95
CA ARG A 7 6.92 14.31 -7.65
C ARG A 7 6.23 14.98 -6.46
N LEU A 8 5.95 16.29 -6.56
CA LEU A 8 5.25 17.03 -5.49
C LEU A 8 3.82 16.54 -5.29
N ALA A 9 3.10 16.24 -6.38
CA ALA A 9 1.74 15.71 -6.30
C ALA A 9 1.74 14.32 -5.63
N TYR A 10 2.65 13.43 -6.03
CA TYR A 10 2.76 12.10 -5.42
C TYR A 10 3.16 12.17 -3.95
N PHE A 11 4.09 13.06 -3.59
CA PHE A 11 4.48 13.26 -2.19
C PHE A 11 3.30 13.73 -1.32
N THR A 12 2.48 14.65 -1.84
CA THR A 12 1.28 15.13 -1.15
C THR A 12 0.27 13.99 -0.99
N LEU A 13 0.04 13.20 -2.05
CA LEU A 13 -0.85 12.04 -1.99
C LEU A 13 -0.35 10.98 -1.00
N ILE A 14 0.95 10.73 -0.92
CA ILE A 14 1.54 9.80 0.06
C ILE A 14 1.19 10.24 1.49
N ILE A 15 1.40 11.51 1.82
CA ILE A 15 1.07 12.03 3.17
C ILE A 15 -0.42 11.87 3.46
N ILE A 16 -1.28 12.24 2.51
CA ILE A 16 -2.74 12.09 2.65
C ILE A 16 -3.12 10.62 2.87
N THR A 17 -2.58 9.70 2.07
CA THR A 17 -2.87 8.27 2.20
C THR A 17 -2.39 7.71 3.55
N ILE A 18 -1.23 8.15 4.05
CA ILE A 18 -0.77 7.78 5.40
C ILE A 18 -1.73 8.29 6.46
N THR A 19 -2.14 9.56 6.40
CA THR A 19 -3.08 10.13 7.37
C THR A 19 -4.41 9.39 7.36
N ILE A 20 -4.98 9.12 6.17
CA ILE A 20 -6.23 8.37 6.04
C ILE A 20 -6.07 6.93 6.52
N GLY A 21 -4.96 6.26 6.21
CA GLY A 21 -4.67 4.90 6.66
C GLY A 21 -4.46 4.78 8.17
N LEU A 22 -3.91 5.82 8.82
CA LEU A 22 -3.83 5.89 10.27
C LEU A 22 -5.21 6.10 10.90
N ILE A 23 -6.03 6.99 10.33
CA ILE A 23 -7.40 7.20 10.77
C ILE A 23 -8.24 5.94 10.57
N SER A 24 -8.01 5.18 9.49
CA SER A 24 -8.77 3.95 9.24
C SER A 24 -8.52 2.86 10.28
N ARG A 25 -7.40 2.95 11.02
CA ARG A 25 -7.03 2.06 12.13
C ARG A 25 -7.48 2.58 13.50
N THR A 26 -8.37 3.56 13.53
CA THR A 26 -9.03 4.03 14.77
C THR A 26 -10.40 3.39 14.93
N GLU A 27 -10.92 3.35 16.16
CA GLU A 27 -12.24 2.80 16.53
C GLU A 27 -13.43 3.50 15.84
N ILE A 28 -13.17 4.55 15.06
CA ILE A 28 -14.17 5.28 14.29
C ILE A 28 -14.69 4.44 13.10
N VAL A 29 -13.91 3.45 12.64
CA VAL A 29 -14.27 2.62 11.49
C VAL A 29 -15.03 1.36 11.93
N PRO A 30 -16.14 0.99 11.26
CA PRO A 30 -16.87 -0.24 11.55
C PRO A 30 -15.96 -1.47 11.50
N GLU A 31 -16.11 -2.39 12.47
CA GLU A 31 -15.28 -3.60 12.60
C GLU A 31 -15.24 -4.47 11.32
N ILE A 32 -16.31 -4.46 10.54
CA ILE A 32 -16.42 -5.19 9.27
C ILE A 32 -15.46 -4.65 8.21
N ILE A 33 -15.16 -3.35 8.24
CA ILE A 33 -14.36 -2.64 7.23
C ILE A 33 -12.96 -2.34 7.76
N TYR A 34 -12.83 -2.23 9.08
CA TYR A 34 -11.61 -1.92 9.82
C TYR A 34 -10.36 -2.67 9.32
N PRO A 35 -10.36 -4.01 9.16
CA PRO A 35 -9.16 -4.72 8.71
C PRO A 35 -8.84 -4.41 7.24
N TYR A 36 -9.84 -4.47 6.36
CA TYR A 36 -9.65 -4.43 4.91
C TYR A 36 -9.27 -3.06 4.35
N LEU A 37 -9.76 -1.99 4.97
CA LEU A 37 -9.61 -0.63 4.44
C LEU A 37 -8.16 -0.14 4.62
N GLY A 38 -7.53 -0.51 5.74
CA GLY A 38 -6.12 -0.22 5.99
C GLY A 38 -5.21 -0.86 4.94
N ASP A 39 -5.43 -2.14 4.63
CA ASP A 39 -4.57 -2.90 3.72
C ASP A 39 -4.77 -2.48 2.27
N TYR A 40 -5.99 -2.14 1.89
CA TYR A 40 -6.27 -1.51 0.60
C TYR A 40 -5.52 -0.19 0.42
N LEU A 41 -5.56 0.69 1.44
CA LEU A 41 -4.83 1.97 1.42
C LEU A 41 -3.31 1.74 1.46
N TYR A 42 -2.85 0.68 2.11
CA TYR A 42 -1.44 0.31 2.17
C TYR A 42 -0.88 -0.07 0.79
N ALA A 43 -1.63 -0.83 -0.02
CA ALA A 43 -1.24 -1.11 -1.40
C ALA A 43 -1.21 0.15 -2.28
N ILE A 44 -2.16 1.08 -2.08
CA ILE A 44 -2.15 2.38 -2.77
C ILE A 44 -0.93 3.21 -2.35
N LEU A 45 -0.57 3.19 -1.07
CA LEU A 45 0.62 3.88 -0.56
C LEU A 45 1.89 3.37 -1.25
N PHE A 46 2.08 2.04 -1.35
CA PHE A 46 3.22 1.47 -2.07
C PHE A 46 3.22 1.84 -3.56
N PHE A 47 2.05 1.86 -4.20
CA PHE A 47 1.91 2.34 -5.57
C PHE A 47 2.40 3.77 -5.73
N LEU A 48 2.01 4.67 -4.82
CA LEU A 48 2.44 6.06 -4.84
C LEU A 48 3.94 6.21 -4.56
N ILE A 49 4.50 5.46 -3.61
CA ILE A 49 5.93 5.48 -3.28
C ILE A 49 6.77 5.00 -4.45
N ILE A 50 6.44 3.85 -5.04
CA ILE A 50 7.15 3.31 -6.21
C ILE A 50 6.95 4.25 -7.40
N GLY A 51 5.76 4.82 -7.56
CA GLY A 51 5.46 5.82 -8.58
C GLY A 51 6.30 7.10 -8.44
N PHE A 52 6.53 7.54 -7.21
CA PHE A 52 7.36 8.69 -6.83
C PHE A 52 8.85 8.43 -7.11
N LEU A 53 9.37 7.27 -6.68
CA LEU A 53 10.76 6.86 -6.89
C LEU A 53 11.07 6.66 -8.38
N PHE A 54 10.20 5.94 -9.09
CA PHE A 54 10.41 5.54 -10.48
C PHE A 54 9.45 6.25 -11.44
N ASN A 55 9.65 7.55 -11.63
CA ASN A 55 8.75 8.39 -12.43
C ASN A 55 8.65 8.02 -13.93
N LYS A 56 9.59 7.22 -14.47
CA LYS A 56 9.60 6.75 -15.88
C LYS A 56 9.01 5.35 -16.05
N MET A 57 8.72 4.63 -14.98
CA MET A 57 8.17 3.28 -15.07
C MET A 57 6.71 3.30 -15.53
N LYS A 58 6.32 2.32 -16.35
CA LYS A 58 4.92 2.14 -16.77
C LYS A 58 4.03 1.91 -15.55
N SER A 59 2.84 2.50 -15.56
CA SER A 59 1.80 2.36 -14.52
C SER A 59 1.55 0.92 -14.10
N LEU A 60 1.41 0.04 -15.10
CA LEU A 60 1.19 -1.38 -14.87
C LEU A 60 2.35 -2.05 -14.10
N LYS A 61 3.60 -1.69 -14.43
CA LYS A 61 4.77 -2.21 -13.71
C LYS A 61 4.79 -1.73 -12.26
N VAL A 62 4.41 -0.47 -12.01
CA VAL A 62 4.33 0.07 -10.65
C VAL A 62 3.28 -0.69 -9.83
N ALA A 63 2.10 -0.93 -10.39
CA ALA A 63 1.05 -1.73 -9.74
C ALA A 63 1.53 -3.15 -9.40
N ILE A 64 2.15 -3.86 -10.36
CA ILE A 64 2.67 -5.21 -10.13
C ILE A 64 3.73 -5.21 -9.02
N VAL A 65 4.70 -4.29 -9.05
CA VAL A 65 5.73 -4.22 -8.01
C VAL A 65 5.13 -3.90 -6.64
N SER A 66 4.13 -3.02 -6.58
CA SER A 66 3.47 -2.66 -5.32
C SER A 66 2.74 -3.84 -4.69
N ILE A 67 1.99 -4.59 -5.49
CA ILE A 67 1.28 -5.81 -5.06
C ILE A 67 2.30 -6.86 -4.60
N LEU A 68 3.37 -7.08 -5.37
CA LEU A 68 4.43 -8.02 -5.00
C LEU A 68 5.11 -7.64 -3.69
N VAL A 69 5.39 -6.36 -3.46
CA VAL A 69 5.97 -5.88 -2.20
C VAL A 69 5.01 -6.16 -1.03
N CYS A 70 3.72 -5.89 -1.17
CA CYS A 70 2.74 -6.18 -0.12
C CYS A 70 2.65 -7.70 0.15
N TYR A 71 2.63 -8.52 -0.90
CA TYR A 71 2.62 -9.98 -0.78
C TYR A 71 3.87 -10.52 -0.09
N LEU A 72 5.04 -9.97 -0.42
CA LEU A 72 6.29 -10.34 0.24
C LEU A 72 6.21 -9.99 1.73
N ILE A 73 5.77 -8.78 2.08
CA ILE A 73 5.59 -8.38 3.49
C ILE A 73 4.66 -9.35 4.21
N GLU A 74 3.54 -9.74 3.59
CA GLU A 74 2.57 -10.68 4.13
C GLU A 74 3.17 -12.09 4.34
N ILE A 75 3.94 -12.59 3.37
CA ILE A 75 4.66 -13.87 3.48
C ILE A 75 5.76 -13.79 4.55
N PHE A 76 6.43 -12.64 4.71
CA PHE A 76 7.38 -12.42 5.79
C PHE A 76 6.71 -12.50 7.18
N GLN A 77 5.40 -12.27 7.30
CA GLN A 77 4.69 -12.48 8.56
C GLN A 77 4.58 -13.96 8.96
N LEU A 78 4.57 -14.88 7.99
CA LEU A 78 4.58 -16.32 8.24
C LEU A 78 5.96 -16.84 8.68
N TYR A 79 7.00 -16.00 8.58
CA TYR A 79 8.34 -16.36 9.00
C TYR A 79 8.49 -16.16 10.51
N ASP A 80 8.38 -17.25 11.26
CA ASP A 80 8.58 -17.28 12.71
C ASP A 80 10.06 -17.25 13.08
N ALA A 81 10.62 -16.05 13.18
CA ALA A 81 11.97 -15.83 13.68
C ALA A 81 11.98 -14.83 14.86
N ASP A 82 12.80 -15.09 15.87
CA ASP A 82 12.85 -14.30 17.12
C ASP A 82 13.15 -12.81 16.89
N TRP A 83 13.92 -12.49 15.85
CA TRP A 83 14.23 -11.11 15.47
C TRP A 83 13.00 -10.38 14.87
N ILE A 84 12.12 -11.09 14.16
CA ILE A 84 10.85 -10.55 13.66
C ILE A 84 9.89 -10.29 14.81
N HIS A 85 9.81 -11.21 15.77
CA HIS A 85 9.02 -11.00 16.99
C HIS A 85 9.48 -9.75 17.75
N THR A 86 10.79 -9.51 17.83
CA THR A 86 11.35 -8.31 18.46
C THR A 86 10.95 -7.01 17.72
N ILE A 87 10.87 -7.04 16.39
CA ILE A 87 10.43 -5.91 15.58
C ILE A 87 8.91 -5.71 15.71
N ARG A 88 8.11 -6.79 15.68
CA ARG A 88 6.65 -6.74 15.86
C ARG A 88 6.25 -6.27 17.25
N ASN A 89 7.08 -6.50 18.27
CA ASN A 89 6.83 -6.01 19.62
C ASN A 89 6.95 -4.47 19.73
N ASN A 90 7.62 -3.82 18.76
CA ASN A 90 7.62 -2.37 18.64
C ASN A 90 6.35 -1.88 17.92
N LYS A 91 5.66 -0.87 18.47
CA LYS A 91 4.43 -0.29 17.89
C LYS A 91 4.55 0.08 16.40
N LEU A 92 5.72 0.59 15.99
CA LEU A 92 6.01 0.90 14.59
C LEU A 92 6.15 -0.35 13.71
N GLY A 93 6.77 -1.41 14.23
CA GLY A 93 6.91 -2.67 13.52
C GLY A 93 5.58 -3.39 13.40
N ALA A 94 4.76 -3.43 14.45
CA ALA A 94 3.38 -3.94 14.36
C ALA A 94 2.55 -3.19 13.32
N LEU A 95 2.73 -1.88 13.19
CA LEU A 95 1.99 -1.06 12.22
C LEU A 95 2.39 -1.38 10.76
N ILE A 96 3.69 -1.64 10.51
CA ILE A 96 4.25 -1.87 9.17
C ILE A 96 4.10 -3.34 8.75
N PHE A 97 4.33 -4.28 9.67
CA PHE A 97 4.37 -5.72 9.39
C PHE A 97 3.08 -6.44 9.73
N GLY A 98 2.09 -5.81 10.36
CA GLY A 98 0.85 -6.49 10.73
C GLY A 98 1.00 -7.48 11.88
N SER A 99 -0.13 -7.98 12.37
CA SER A 99 -0.21 -8.92 13.50
C SER A 99 -0.45 -10.37 13.08
N GLY A 100 -0.69 -10.65 11.80
CA GLY A 100 -0.87 -12.00 11.30
C GLY A 100 -1.36 -12.05 9.86
N PHE A 101 -1.05 -13.17 9.20
CA PHE A 101 -1.39 -13.41 7.80
C PHE A 101 -2.89 -13.64 7.61
N LEU A 102 -3.53 -12.81 6.79
CA LEU A 102 -4.91 -13.03 6.33
C LEU A 102 -4.98 -13.11 4.80
N TRP A 103 -5.68 -14.14 4.30
CA TRP A 103 -5.92 -14.30 2.86
C TRP A 103 -6.73 -13.16 2.25
N SER A 104 -7.56 -12.50 3.05
CA SER A 104 -8.29 -11.30 2.64
C SER A 104 -7.37 -10.16 2.21
N ASP A 105 -6.19 -10.08 2.82
CA ASP A 105 -5.29 -8.93 2.65
C ASP A 105 -4.67 -8.99 1.25
N LEU A 106 -4.42 -10.20 0.74
CA LEU A 106 -4.03 -10.42 -0.66
C LEU A 106 -5.06 -9.85 -1.65
N VAL A 107 -6.36 -10.03 -1.36
CA VAL A 107 -7.45 -9.46 -2.17
C VAL A 107 -7.47 -7.94 -2.05
N CYS A 108 -7.33 -7.40 -0.84
CA CYS A 108 -7.26 -5.95 -0.63
C CYS A 108 -6.06 -5.32 -1.36
N TYR A 109 -4.89 -5.95 -1.32
CA TYR A 109 -3.68 -5.47 -1.97
C TYR A 109 -3.81 -5.48 -3.50
N THR A 110 -4.39 -6.54 -4.07
CA THR A 110 -4.64 -6.61 -5.52
C THR A 110 -5.63 -5.53 -5.96
N LEU A 111 -6.73 -5.34 -5.22
CA LEU A 111 -7.69 -4.27 -5.49
C LEU A 111 -7.07 -2.87 -5.36
N GLY A 112 -6.22 -2.65 -4.37
CA GLY A 112 -5.50 -1.40 -4.17
C GLY A 112 -4.55 -1.09 -5.32
N GLY A 113 -3.75 -2.07 -5.74
CA GLY A 113 -2.84 -1.94 -6.88
C GLY A 113 -3.56 -1.71 -8.21
N ILE A 114 -4.68 -2.40 -8.45
CA ILE A 114 -5.54 -2.19 -9.63
C ILE A 114 -6.13 -0.78 -9.61
N THR A 115 -6.60 -0.31 -8.45
CA THR A 115 -7.16 1.04 -8.35
C THR A 115 -6.10 2.10 -8.63
N GLY A 116 -4.89 1.95 -8.08
CA GLY A 116 -3.75 2.82 -8.39
C GLY A 116 -3.45 2.88 -9.89
N TYR A 117 -3.46 1.72 -10.56
CA TYR A 117 -3.29 1.64 -12.02
C TYR A 117 -4.41 2.36 -12.78
N ILE A 118 -5.68 2.12 -12.43
CA ILE A 118 -6.83 2.74 -13.10
C ILE A 118 -6.80 4.26 -12.94
N LEU A 119 -6.61 4.76 -11.71
CA LEU A 119 -6.55 6.20 -11.43
C LEU A 119 -5.45 6.88 -12.25
N GLU A 120 -4.28 6.27 -12.28
CA GLU A 120 -3.16 6.79 -13.05
C GLU A 120 -3.43 6.73 -14.56
N SER A 121 -3.97 5.61 -15.05
CA SER A 121 -4.34 5.44 -16.46
C SER A 121 -5.36 6.50 -16.88
N VAL A 122 -6.42 6.72 -16.10
CA VAL A 122 -7.44 7.75 -16.36
C VAL A 122 -6.82 9.15 -16.36
N TYR A 123 -5.94 9.46 -15.40
CA TYR A 123 -5.30 10.77 -15.31
C TYR A 123 -4.41 11.07 -16.52
N PHE A 124 -3.64 10.08 -16.98
CA PHE A 124 -2.77 10.25 -18.15
C PHE A 124 -3.50 10.15 -19.48
N ASN A 125 -4.60 9.39 -19.57
CA ASN A 125 -5.39 9.29 -20.80
C ASN A 125 -6.23 10.55 -21.07
N LYS A 126 -6.53 11.35 -20.04
CA LYS A 126 -7.17 12.66 -20.17
C LYS A 126 -6.23 13.80 -20.62
N LYS A 127 -4.93 13.54 -20.76
CA LYS A 127 -3.91 14.57 -20.99
C LYS A 127 -3.11 14.31 -22.25
#